data_AF-A0ABD1CV00-F1
#
_entry.id   AF-A0ABD1CV00-F1
#
_cell.length_a   1.000
_cell.length_b   1.000
_cell.length_c   1.000
_cell.angle_alpha   90.00
_cell.angle_beta   90.00
_cell.angle_gamma   90.00
#
_symmetry.space_group_name_H-M   'P 1'
#
loop_
_entity.id
_entity.type
_entity.pdbx_description
1 polymer ?
#
loop_
_entity_poly.entity_id
_entity_poly.type
_entity_poly.pdbx_seq_one_letter_code
_entity_poly.pdbx_strand_id
1 'polypeptide(L)'
;MGENKSPLMERARNIVPHLETTRHKGQAGRIGVVGGSLEYTGAPYFAAISALKVGADLVHVFCPQAAAQVIKSYSAELIVHPLLDSNNAIIQIEPWLERLHVLVIGPGLGRDRVVLQTVAELIKICRQLQKPLIIDADGLYLITHDVSLVKDYYGLILTPNAIEFCRLFGNDRSRIWEMMEKLGRGVTVIEKGLNDRIYDSLTTEKFECPQGGSARRCGGQGDLLAGALATFYLGAGVQAGD
;
A
#
# COMPACT_ATOMS: atom_id res chain seq x y z
N MET A 1 -2.19 34.01 -14.33
CA MET A 1 -1.37 33.10 -15.16
C MET A 1 -1.91 31.69 -14.92
N GLY A 2 -2.58 31.11 -15.91
CA GLY A 2 -3.26 29.82 -15.76
C GLY A 2 -2.25 28.71 -15.52
N GLU A 3 -2.40 27.99 -14.41
CA GLU A 3 -1.70 26.73 -14.19
C GLU A 3 -2.03 25.80 -15.35
N ASN A 4 -1.04 25.52 -16.18
CA ASN A 4 -1.13 24.49 -17.21
C ASN A 4 -1.18 23.16 -16.46
N LYS A 5 -2.39 22.74 -16.06
CA LYS A 5 -2.63 21.51 -15.29
C LYS A 5 -2.14 20.35 -16.15
N SER A 6 -1.14 19.62 -15.65
CA SER A 6 -0.66 18.40 -16.32
C SER A 6 -1.85 17.47 -16.60
N PRO A 7 -1.97 16.86 -17.81
CA PRO A 7 -3.00 15.89 -18.13
C PRO A 7 -3.13 14.76 -17.10
N LEU A 8 -2.04 14.42 -16.41
CA LEU A 8 -2.02 13.45 -15.32
C LEU A 8 -2.86 13.91 -14.11
N MET A 9 -2.80 15.19 -13.75
CA MET A 9 -3.54 15.77 -12.62
C MET A 9 -5.04 15.92 -12.92
N GLU A 10 -5.41 15.98 -14.18
CA GLU A 10 -6.81 15.90 -14.60
C GLU A 10 -7.34 14.47 -14.47
N ARG A 11 -6.59 13.48 -14.99
CA ARG A 11 -6.89 12.06 -14.80
C ARG A 11 -7.00 11.68 -13.31
N ALA A 12 -6.06 12.15 -12.48
CA ALA A 12 -6.06 11.88 -11.05
C ALA A 12 -7.27 12.47 -10.32
N ARG A 13 -7.82 13.60 -10.79
CA ARG A 13 -9.05 14.16 -10.21
C ARG A 13 -10.27 13.31 -10.49
N ASN A 14 -10.33 12.69 -11.67
CA ASN A 14 -11.47 11.86 -12.04
C ASN A 14 -11.56 10.58 -11.18
N ILE A 15 -10.44 10.12 -10.64
CA ILE A 15 -10.39 8.98 -9.70
C ILE A 15 -11.19 9.26 -8.42
N VAL A 16 -11.33 10.51 -7.98
CA VAL A 16 -12.02 10.81 -6.71
C VAL A 16 -13.53 10.61 -6.90
N PRO A 17 -14.17 9.66 -6.17
CA PRO A 17 -15.59 9.41 -6.33
C PRO A 17 -16.43 10.60 -5.86
N HIS A 18 -17.55 10.86 -6.52
CA HIS A 18 -18.54 11.80 -6.03
C HIS A 18 -19.23 11.23 -4.78
N LEU A 19 -19.42 12.09 -3.76
CA LEU A 19 -20.16 11.73 -2.56
C LEU A 19 -21.66 11.78 -2.86
N GLU A 20 -22.34 10.67 -2.65
CA GLU A 20 -23.77 10.50 -2.87
C GLU A 20 -24.47 10.21 -1.55
N THR A 21 -25.62 10.84 -1.32
CA THR A 21 -26.41 10.67 -0.08
C THR A 21 -27.04 9.29 0.06
N THR A 22 -27.11 8.52 -1.03
CA THR A 22 -27.66 7.16 -1.09
C THR A 22 -26.65 6.09 -0.70
N ARG A 23 -25.35 6.42 -0.64
CA ARG A 23 -24.29 5.48 -0.29
C ARG A 23 -24.24 5.23 1.22
N HIS A 24 -23.89 4.01 1.59
CA HIS A 24 -23.78 3.56 2.97
C HIS A 24 -22.33 3.30 3.37
N LYS A 25 -22.09 3.33 4.68
CA LYS A 25 -20.78 3.10 5.29
C LYS A 25 -20.14 1.81 4.77
N GLY A 26 -18.93 1.93 4.24
CA GLY A 26 -18.12 0.85 3.69
C GLY A 26 -18.19 0.74 2.17
N GLN A 27 -19.05 1.50 1.48
CA GLN A 27 -19.08 1.54 0.02
C GLN A 27 -18.00 2.43 -0.58
N ALA A 28 -17.56 3.47 0.14
CA ALA A 28 -16.49 4.37 -0.30
C ALA A 28 -15.08 3.94 0.15
N GLY A 29 -14.95 2.76 0.78
CA GLY A 29 -13.64 2.14 1.00
C GLY A 29 -13.49 1.39 2.31
N ARG A 30 -13.06 0.14 2.21
CA ARG A 30 -12.65 -0.70 3.35
C ARG A 30 -11.19 -1.07 3.14
N ILE A 31 -10.29 -0.43 3.86
CA ILE A 31 -8.84 -0.61 3.67
C ILE A 31 -8.27 -1.42 4.83
N GLY A 32 -7.37 -2.36 4.52
CA GLY A 32 -6.58 -3.08 5.51
C GLY A 32 -5.15 -2.54 5.55
N VAL A 33 -4.58 -2.36 6.74
CA VAL A 33 -3.16 -2.11 6.93
C VAL A 33 -2.57 -3.27 7.70
N VAL A 34 -1.61 -3.97 7.12
CA VAL A 34 -0.90 -5.10 7.73
C VAL A 34 0.51 -4.64 8.09
N GLY A 35 0.78 -4.54 9.38
CA GLY A 35 2.03 -3.98 9.87
C GLY A 35 2.04 -3.77 11.37
N GLY A 36 3.01 -3.00 11.82
CA GLY A 36 3.28 -2.81 13.23
C GLY A 36 4.11 -3.93 13.86
N SER A 37 4.81 -3.54 14.92
CA SER A 37 5.68 -4.37 15.74
C SER A 37 5.81 -3.71 17.11
N LEU A 38 6.57 -4.31 18.01
CA LEU A 38 6.79 -3.79 19.35
C LEU A 38 7.32 -2.35 19.31
N GLU A 39 8.30 -2.08 18.43
CA GLU A 39 8.94 -0.77 18.29
C GLU A 39 8.20 0.16 17.34
N TYR A 40 7.62 -0.37 16.25
CA TYR A 40 7.10 0.44 15.15
C TYR A 40 5.56 0.49 15.12
N THR A 41 4.96 1.04 16.16
CA THR A 41 3.49 1.22 16.25
C THR A 41 2.98 2.44 15.47
N GLY A 42 3.83 3.45 15.24
CA GLY A 42 3.44 4.68 14.55
C GLY A 42 3.25 4.54 13.04
N ALA A 43 4.09 3.72 12.38
CA ALA A 43 4.02 3.50 10.93
C ALA A 43 2.66 2.94 10.44
N PRO A 44 2.12 1.83 11.00
CA PRO A 44 0.80 1.35 10.59
C PRO A 44 -0.31 2.35 10.93
N TYR A 45 -0.16 3.15 12.00
CA TYR A 45 -1.09 4.23 12.31
C TYR A 45 -1.08 5.32 11.23
N PHE A 46 0.10 5.79 10.80
CA PHE A 46 0.19 6.83 9.77
C PHE A 46 -0.42 6.38 8.45
N ALA A 47 -0.15 5.14 8.03
CA ALA A 47 -0.82 4.57 6.86
C ALA A 47 -2.34 4.52 7.04
N ALA A 48 -2.81 4.04 8.19
CA ALA A 48 -4.23 3.89 8.44
C ALA A 48 -4.99 5.22 8.56
N ILE A 49 -4.44 6.20 9.27
CA ILE A 49 -5.07 7.51 9.45
C ILE A 49 -5.01 8.32 8.15
N SER A 50 -3.94 8.18 7.35
CA SER A 50 -3.87 8.81 6.04
C SER A 50 -5.00 8.32 5.14
N ALA A 51 -5.22 7.00 5.11
CA ALA A 51 -6.32 6.40 4.35
C ALA A 51 -7.70 6.97 4.76
N LEU A 52 -7.97 7.08 6.06
CA LEU A 52 -9.20 7.72 6.58
C LEU A 52 -9.30 9.19 6.18
N LYS A 53 -8.23 9.97 6.37
CA LYS A 53 -8.22 11.41 6.07
C LYS A 53 -8.37 11.71 4.59
N VAL A 54 -7.92 10.82 3.71
CA VAL A 54 -8.13 10.92 2.26
C VAL A 54 -9.55 10.56 1.85
N GLY A 55 -10.26 9.73 2.63
CA GLY A 55 -11.69 9.49 2.44
C GLY A 55 -12.17 8.04 2.48
N ALA A 56 -11.37 7.10 3.00
CA ALA A 56 -11.85 5.74 3.22
C ALA A 56 -12.89 5.69 4.34
N ASP A 57 -13.96 4.90 4.15
CA ASP A 57 -15.04 4.77 5.16
C ASP A 57 -14.60 3.99 6.41
N LEU A 58 -13.77 2.97 6.20
CA LEU A 58 -13.35 2.03 7.23
C LEU A 58 -11.90 1.62 7.01
N VAL A 59 -11.12 1.66 8.08
CA VAL A 59 -9.74 1.19 8.06
C VAL A 59 -9.51 0.18 9.18
N HIS A 60 -9.00 -0.98 8.78
CA HIS A 60 -8.66 -2.10 9.62
C HIS A 60 -7.13 -2.16 9.75
N VAL A 61 -6.60 -2.38 10.95
CA VAL A 61 -5.16 -2.57 11.16
C VAL A 61 -4.92 -3.97 11.70
N PHE A 62 -4.23 -4.82 10.96
CA PHE A 62 -3.78 -6.13 11.40
C PHE A 62 -2.34 -6.02 11.87
N CYS A 63 -2.12 -6.27 13.16
CA CYS A 63 -0.82 -6.08 13.81
C CYS A 63 -0.55 -7.19 14.82
N PRO A 64 0.71 -7.32 15.28
CA PRO A 64 1.05 -8.17 16.41
C PRO A 64 0.35 -7.70 17.69
N GLN A 65 0.06 -8.63 18.61
CA GLN A 65 -0.63 -8.35 19.87
C GLN A 65 0.04 -7.24 20.68
N ALA A 66 1.38 -7.21 20.69
CA ALA A 66 2.15 -6.21 21.42
C ALA A 66 1.97 -4.76 20.90
N ALA A 67 1.67 -4.59 19.60
CA ALA A 67 1.49 -3.28 18.99
C ALA A 67 0.07 -2.71 19.19
N ALA A 68 -0.91 -3.60 19.40
CA ALA A 68 -2.32 -3.28 19.23
C ALA A 68 -2.84 -2.25 20.24
N GLN A 69 -2.48 -2.35 21.52
CA GLN A 69 -2.96 -1.40 22.53
C GLN A 69 -2.50 0.02 22.24
N VAL A 70 -1.24 0.18 21.82
CA VAL A 70 -0.67 1.49 21.48
C VAL A 70 -1.37 2.07 20.25
N ILE A 71 -1.54 1.29 19.18
CA ILE A 71 -2.23 1.75 17.96
C ILE A 71 -3.68 2.16 18.26
N LYS A 72 -4.40 1.37 19.07
CA LYS A 72 -5.78 1.70 19.51
C LYS A 72 -5.86 3.02 20.28
N SER A 73 -4.80 3.39 20.99
CA SER A 73 -4.77 4.66 21.75
C SER A 73 -4.63 5.89 20.88
N TYR A 74 -4.12 5.77 19.64
CA TYR A 74 -3.91 6.90 18.74
C TYR A 74 -5.20 7.37 18.05
N SER A 75 -6.18 6.49 17.82
CA SER A 75 -7.49 6.86 17.28
C SER A 75 -8.54 5.79 17.55
N ALA A 76 -9.71 6.21 18.01
CA ALA A 76 -10.90 5.35 18.17
C ALA A 76 -11.60 5.02 16.84
N GLU A 77 -11.22 5.67 15.74
CA GLU A 77 -11.80 5.42 14.41
C GLU A 77 -11.23 4.13 13.78
N LEU A 78 -10.03 3.71 14.19
CA LEU A 78 -9.34 2.55 13.64
C LEU A 78 -9.85 1.24 14.24
N ILE A 79 -10.11 0.25 13.39
CA ILE A 79 -10.47 -1.10 13.82
C ILE A 79 -9.20 -1.95 13.88
N VAL A 80 -8.64 -2.11 15.07
CA VAL A 80 -7.33 -2.77 15.26
C VAL A 80 -7.49 -4.24 15.69
N HIS A 81 -6.92 -5.13 14.89
CA HIS A 81 -6.94 -6.59 15.01
C HIS A 81 -5.56 -7.11 15.44
N PRO A 82 -5.40 -7.57 16.69
CA PRO A 82 -4.14 -8.13 17.19
C PRO A 82 -3.99 -9.62 16.78
N LEU A 83 -3.78 -9.86 15.49
CA LEU A 83 -3.85 -11.21 14.92
C LEU A 83 -2.56 -11.66 14.24
N LEU A 84 -1.62 -10.76 13.95
CA LEU A 84 -0.56 -11.02 12.98
C LEU A 84 0.50 -12.02 13.47
N ASP A 85 0.67 -12.13 14.78
CA ASP A 85 1.58 -13.06 15.47
C ASP A 85 0.84 -14.24 16.15
N SER A 86 -0.45 -14.41 15.83
CA SER A 86 -1.27 -15.53 16.34
C SER A 86 -0.92 -16.84 15.65
N ASN A 87 -0.95 -17.95 16.39
CA ASN A 87 -0.76 -19.29 15.82
C ASN A 87 -1.76 -19.63 14.70
N ASN A 88 -2.95 -19.02 14.73
CA ASN A 88 -4.00 -19.18 13.71
C ASN A 88 -4.26 -17.86 12.98
N ALA A 89 -3.22 -17.06 12.71
CA ALA A 89 -3.35 -15.73 12.12
C ALA A 89 -4.15 -15.76 10.81
N ILE A 90 -3.78 -16.65 9.88
CA ILE A 90 -4.40 -16.73 8.54
C ILE A 90 -5.89 -17.04 8.64
N ILE A 91 -6.27 -18.07 9.37
CA ILE A 91 -7.68 -18.48 9.58
C ILE A 91 -8.51 -17.32 10.15
N GLN A 92 -7.92 -16.48 10.98
CA GLN A 92 -8.61 -15.34 11.60
C GLN A 92 -8.65 -14.09 10.71
N ILE A 93 -7.64 -13.88 9.87
CA ILE A 93 -7.51 -12.70 9.00
C ILE A 93 -8.26 -12.90 7.68
N GLU A 94 -8.23 -14.10 7.11
CA GLU A 94 -8.82 -14.42 5.80
C GLU A 94 -10.29 -13.98 5.66
N PRO A 95 -11.20 -14.20 6.64
CA PRO A 95 -12.59 -13.72 6.54
C PRO A 95 -12.72 -12.20 6.42
N TRP A 96 -11.72 -11.44 6.88
CA TRP A 96 -11.71 -9.99 6.70
C TRP A 96 -11.26 -9.60 5.29
N LEU A 97 -10.34 -10.35 4.67
CA LEU A 97 -9.79 -10.03 3.34
C LEU A 97 -10.89 -9.95 2.27
N GLU A 98 -11.92 -10.81 2.37
CA GLU A 98 -13.07 -10.77 1.47
C GLU A 98 -13.80 -9.42 1.51
N ARG A 99 -13.93 -8.85 2.72
CA ARG A 99 -14.65 -7.59 2.99
C ARG A 99 -13.81 -6.37 2.65
N LEU A 100 -12.49 -6.49 2.69
CA LEU A 100 -11.57 -5.40 2.36
C LEU A 100 -11.49 -5.22 0.85
N HIS A 101 -11.29 -3.99 0.43
CA HIS A 101 -11.15 -3.62 -0.96
C HIS A 101 -9.67 -3.54 -1.37
N VAL A 102 -8.82 -2.97 -0.52
CA VAL A 102 -7.38 -2.78 -0.79
C VAL A 102 -6.62 -2.99 0.52
N LEU A 103 -5.41 -3.55 0.43
CA LEU A 103 -4.52 -3.68 1.58
C LEU A 103 -3.20 -2.93 1.38
N VAL A 104 -2.68 -2.40 2.47
CA VAL A 104 -1.31 -1.89 2.61
C VAL A 104 -0.53 -2.88 3.46
N ILE A 105 0.65 -3.31 3.02
CA ILE A 105 1.50 -4.27 3.74
C ILE A 105 2.88 -3.68 3.94
N GLY A 106 3.38 -3.77 5.18
CA GLY A 106 4.77 -3.45 5.51
C GLY A 106 5.03 -2.29 6.47
N PRO A 107 4.16 -1.25 6.62
CA PRO A 107 4.38 -0.17 7.59
C PRO A 107 4.67 -0.70 9.01
N GLY A 108 5.91 -0.55 9.46
CA GLY A 108 6.35 -0.99 10.79
C GLY A 108 6.31 -2.50 11.03
N LEU A 109 6.25 -3.32 9.98
CA LEU A 109 6.11 -4.78 10.09
C LEU A 109 7.28 -5.43 10.85
N GLY A 110 8.48 -4.83 10.77
CA GLY A 110 9.68 -5.41 11.34
C GLY A 110 10.12 -6.65 10.58
N ARG A 111 10.97 -7.46 11.22
CA ARG A 111 11.61 -8.63 10.59
C ARG A 111 11.50 -9.90 11.41
N ASP A 112 10.49 -9.96 12.27
CA ASP A 112 10.16 -11.19 12.96
C ASP A 112 9.79 -12.29 11.96
N ARG A 113 10.31 -13.50 12.16
CA ARG A 113 10.17 -14.59 11.20
C ARG A 113 8.73 -15.09 11.10
N VAL A 114 8.01 -15.15 12.22
CA VAL A 114 6.63 -15.64 12.25
C VAL A 114 5.74 -14.64 11.51
N VAL A 115 5.89 -13.36 11.83
CA VAL A 115 5.14 -12.28 11.16
C VAL A 115 5.41 -12.26 9.65
N LEU A 116 6.67 -12.36 9.23
CA LEU A 116 7.02 -12.38 7.80
C LEU A 116 6.44 -13.59 7.06
N GLN A 117 6.39 -14.76 7.70
CA GLN A 117 5.76 -15.96 7.13
C GLN A 117 4.25 -15.77 6.95
N THR A 118 3.57 -15.26 7.98
CA THR A 118 2.15 -14.91 7.90
C THR A 118 1.88 -13.92 6.78
N VAL A 119 2.68 -12.86 6.65
CA VAL A 119 2.52 -11.87 5.59
C VAL A 119 2.75 -12.47 4.20
N ALA A 120 3.75 -13.34 4.02
CA ALA A 120 3.97 -14.02 2.75
C ALA A 120 2.75 -14.86 2.32
N GLU A 121 2.10 -15.52 3.27
CA GLU A 121 0.88 -16.29 3.02
C GLU A 121 -0.32 -15.38 2.73
N LEU A 122 -0.48 -14.27 3.47
CA LEU A 122 -1.51 -13.27 3.19
C LEU A 122 -1.38 -12.69 1.77
N ILE A 123 -0.17 -12.39 1.30
CA ILE A 123 0.06 -11.92 -0.07
C ILE A 123 -0.44 -12.96 -1.09
N LYS A 124 -0.18 -14.26 -0.85
CA LYS A 124 -0.65 -15.33 -1.75
C LYS A 124 -2.18 -15.43 -1.78
N ILE A 125 -2.83 -15.32 -0.63
CA ILE A 125 -4.30 -15.33 -0.52
C ILE A 125 -4.90 -14.10 -1.21
N CYS A 126 -4.34 -12.91 -0.95
CA CYS A 126 -4.77 -11.68 -1.62
C CYS A 126 -4.65 -11.81 -3.14
N ARG A 127 -3.58 -12.45 -3.66
CA ARG A 127 -3.43 -12.71 -5.09
C ARG A 127 -4.55 -13.59 -5.65
N GLN A 128 -4.90 -14.65 -4.94
CA GLN A 128 -5.99 -15.55 -5.32
C GLN A 128 -7.35 -14.83 -5.33
N LEU A 129 -7.58 -13.95 -4.35
CA LEU A 129 -8.76 -13.11 -4.24
C LEU A 129 -8.73 -11.87 -5.16
N GLN A 130 -7.69 -11.71 -5.97
CA GLN A 130 -7.45 -10.55 -6.85
C GLN A 130 -7.56 -9.21 -6.10
N LYS A 131 -7.11 -9.17 -4.85
CA LYS A 131 -7.15 -7.97 -4.01
C LYS A 131 -5.97 -7.06 -4.37
N PRO A 132 -6.22 -5.78 -4.70
CA PRO A 132 -5.15 -4.82 -4.86
C PRO A 132 -4.31 -4.68 -3.59
N LEU A 133 -3.00 -4.52 -3.77
CA LEU A 133 -2.02 -4.40 -2.69
C LEU A 133 -1.10 -3.21 -2.88
N ILE A 134 -0.78 -2.54 -1.80
CA ILE A 134 0.32 -1.58 -1.71
C ILE A 134 1.36 -2.20 -0.77
N ILE A 135 2.57 -2.43 -1.24
CA ILE A 135 3.68 -2.95 -0.41
C ILE A 135 4.70 -1.83 -0.19
N ASP A 136 4.99 -1.53 1.07
CA ASP A 136 5.96 -0.52 1.52
C ASP A 136 6.95 -1.12 2.54
N ALA A 137 8.06 -0.41 2.79
CA ALA A 137 9.00 -0.67 3.86
C ALA A 137 9.43 -2.15 4.01
N ASP A 138 9.26 -2.76 5.20
CA ASP A 138 9.65 -4.16 5.45
C ASP A 138 8.82 -5.17 4.64
N GLY A 139 7.67 -4.77 4.08
CA GLY A 139 6.97 -5.57 3.07
C GLY A 139 7.83 -5.75 1.81
N LEU A 140 8.56 -4.71 1.40
CA LEU A 140 9.49 -4.79 0.25
C LEU A 140 10.72 -5.64 0.58
N TYR A 141 11.15 -5.64 1.84
CA TYR A 141 12.20 -6.56 2.30
C TYR A 141 11.80 -8.01 2.05
N LEU A 142 10.56 -8.40 2.33
CA LEU A 142 10.07 -9.75 2.01
C LEU A 142 10.16 -10.05 0.50
N ILE A 143 9.80 -9.09 -0.35
CA ILE A 143 9.85 -9.24 -1.81
C ILE A 143 11.28 -9.40 -2.32
N THR A 144 12.27 -8.72 -1.71
CA THR A 144 13.68 -8.90 -2.09
C THR A 144 14.18 -10.33 -1.85
N HIS A 145 13.55 -11.09 -0.94
CA HIS A 145 13.90 -12.47 -0.65
C HIS A 145 13.12 -13.46 -1.52
N ASP A 146 11.88 -13.12 -1.88
CA ASP A 146 11.03 -13.95 -2.73
C ASP A 146 10.19 -13.08 -3.68
N VAL A 147 10.73 -12.85 -4.87
CA VAL A 147 10.07 -12.10 -5.95
C VAL A 147 8.84 -12.85 -6.50
N SER A 148 8.73 -14.17 -6.29
CA SER A 148 7.60 -14.95 -6.80
C SER A 148 6.27 -14.60 -6.13
N LEU A 149 6.32 -13.95 -4.95
CA LEU A 149 5.15 -13.44 -4.24
C LEU A 149 4.39 -12.37 -5.04
N VAL A 150 5.11 -11.59 -5.85
CA VAL A 150 4.57 -10.44 -6.59
C VAL A 150 4.50 -10.66 -8.09
N LYS A 151 4.97 -11.82 -8.56
CA LYS A 151 5.01 -12.12 -9.99
C LYS A 151 3.59 -12.14 -10.59
N ASP A 152 3.40 -11.37 -11.66
CA ASP A 152 2.15 -11.25 -12.41
C ASP A 152 0.94 -10.87 -11.53
N TYR A 153 1.18 -10.02 -10.52
CA TYR A 153 0.15 -9.58 -9.58
C TYR A 153 -0.54 -8.32 -10.11
N TYR A 154 -1.75 -8.49 -10.65
CA TYR A 154 -2.57 -7.37 -11.12
C TYR A 154 -3.09 -6.51 -9.95
N GLY A 155 -2.80 -5.22 -10.01
CA GLY A 155 -3.21 -4.25 -8.99
C GLY A 155 -2.25 -4.13 -7.81
N LEU A 156 -1.00 -4.53 -8.00
CA LEU A 156 0.06 -4.38 -7.02
C LEU A 156 0.83 -3.09 -7.22
N ILE A 157 1.02 -2.31 -6.16
CA ILE A 157 1.89 -1.14 -6.14
C ILE A 157 3.02 -1.38 -5.13
N LEU A 158 4.26 -1.29 -5.60
CA LEU A 158 5.46 -1.29 -4.76
C LEU A 158 5.92 0.15 -4.55
N THR A 159 6.28 0.53 -3.33
CA THR A 159 6.65 1.92 -3.00
C THR A 159 8.07 2.07 -2.44
N PRO A 160 9.11 1.51 -3.09
CA PRO A 160 10.47 1.55 -2.55
C PRO A 160 11.04 2.97 -2.44
N ASN A 161 11.70 3.26 -1.33
CA ASN A 161 12.67 4.36 -1.28
C ASN A 161 13.92 4.02 -2.11
N ALA A 162 14.81 4.99 -2.33
CA ALA A 162 16.01 4.78 -3.14
C ALA A 162 16.88 3.57 -2.70
N ILE A 163 16.98 3.27 -1.41
CA ILE A 163 17.76 2.13 -0.90
C ILE A 163 17.03 0.81 -1.16
N GLU A 164 15.74 0.75 -0.87
CA GLU A 164 14.89 -0.42 -1.16
C GLU A 164 14.82 -0.70 -2.66
N PHE A 165 14.76 0.36 -3.47
CA PHE A 165 14.77 0.27 -4.93
C PHE A 165 16.06 -0.37 -5.40
N CYS A 166 17.22 0.09 -4.90
CA CYS A 166 18.50 -0.53 -5.23
C CYS A 166 18.60 -2.00 -4.77
N ARG A 167 17.90 -2.40 -3.70
CA ARG A 167 17.87 -3.81 -3.26
C ARG A 167 17.01 -4.68 -4.17
N LEU A 168 15.87 -4.16 -4.64
CA LEU A 168 14.96 -4.87 -5.55
C LEU A 168 15.48 -4.89 -6.99
N PHE A 169 16.00 -3.74 -7.45
CA PHE A 169 16.30 -3.46 -8.85
C PHE A 169 17.80 -3.28 -9.14
N GLY A 170 18.68 -3.42 -8.15
CA GLY A 170 20.09 -3.08 -8.33
C GLY A 170 20.32 -1.58 -8.59
N ASN A 171 21.57 -1.23 -8.89
CA ASN A 171 21.97 0.17 -9.03
C ASN A 171 21.84 0.72 -10.46
N ASP A 172 21.70 -0.16 -11.46
CA ASP A 172 21.66 0.20 -12.87
C ASP A 172 20.22 0.46 -13.35
N ARG A 173 19.82 1.74 -13.30
CA ARG A 173 18.49 2.18 -13.76
C ARG A 173 18.27 2.02 -15.26
N SER A 174 19.32 1.81 -16.06
CA SER A 174 19.14 1.60 -17.51
C SER A 174 18.41 0.28 -17.82
N ARG A 175 18.49 -0.69 -16.89
CA ARG A 175 17.87 -2.01 -17.02
C ARG A 175 16.51 -2.13 -16.35
N ILE A 176 15.89 -1.01 -15.95
CA ILE A 176 14.66 -1.04 -15.16
C ILE A 176 13.56 -1.87 -15.84
N TRP A 177 13.42 -1.77 -17.16
CA TRP A 177 12.40 -2.52 -17.89
C TRP A 177 12.65 -4.02 -17.93
N GLU A 178 13.90 -4.47 -18.07
CA GLU A 178 14.27 -5.90 -17.95
C GLU A 178 13.90 -6.46 -16.56
N MET A 179 13.87 -5.60 -15.54
CA MET A 179 13.55 -6.00 -14.18
C MET A 179 12.06 -5.92 -13.88
N MET A 180 11.36 -4.93 -14.44
CA MET A 180 9.91 -4.90 -14.45
C MET A 180 9.34 -6.14 -15.14
N GLU A 181 9.95 -6.60 -16.24
CA GLU A 181 9.59 -7.87 -16.89
C GLU A 181 9.71 -9.09 -15.95
N LYS A 182 10.69 -9.09 -15.03
CA LYS A 182 10.83 -10.17 -14.02
C LYS A 182 9.71 -10.15 -12.98
N LEU A 183 9.20 -8.98 -12.64
CA LEU A 183 8.02 -8.83 -11.77
C LEU A 183 6.73 -9.22 -12.50
N GLY A 184 6.75 -9.25 -13.82
CA GLY A 184 5.57 -9.62 -14.62
C GLY A 184 4.56 -8.49 -14.71
N ARG A 185 3.38 -8.82 -15.24
CA ARG A 185 2.35 -7.82 -15.60
C ARG A 185 1.50 -7.41 -14.39
N GLY A 186 1.00 -6.19 -14.43
CA GLY A 186 0.04 -5.66 -13.46
C GLY A 186 0.66 -5.10 -12.18
N VAL A 187 2.00 -5.04 -12.13
CA VAL A 187 2.78 -4.44 -11.06
C VAL A 187 3.18 -3.01 -11.43
N THR A 188 2.94 -2.09 -10.50
CA THR A 188 3.39 -0.69 -10.58
C THR A 188 4.45 -0.44 -9.52
N VAL A 189 5.52 0.27 -9.87
CA VAL A 189 6.61 0.61 -8.94
C VAL A 189 6.75 2.11 -8.83
N ILE A 190 6.70 2.62 -7.60
CA ILE A 190 6.92 4.02 -7.27
C ILE A 190 8.29 4.15 -6.58
N GLU A 191 9.31 4.54 -7.33
CA GLU A 191 10.64 4.87 -6.82
C GLU A 191 10.57 6.23 -6.12
N LYS A 192 10.49 6.21 -4.78
CA LYS A 192 10.41 7.43 -3.95
C LYS A 192 11.76 8.15 -3.95
N GLY A 193 11.76 9.44 -4.26
CA GLY A 193 12.98 10.23 -4.43
C GLY A 193 12.76 11.73 -4.31
N LEU A 194 13.71 12.52 -4.83
CA LEU A 194 13.52 13.97 -4.98
C LEU A 194 12.42 14.27 -6.01
N ASN A 195 12.43 13.48 -7.09
CA ASN A 195 11.34 13.36 -8.04
C ASN A 195 10.93 11.89 -8.03
N ASP A 196 9.67 11.61 -7.72
CA ASP A 196 9.19 10.24 -7.71
C ASP A 196 9.05 9.74 -9.14
N ARG A 197 9.52 8.52 -9.39
CA ARG A 197 9.37 7.87 -10.70
C ARG A 197 8.41 6.71 -10.58
N ILE A 198 7.44 6.67 -11.49
CA ILE A 198 6.40 5.63 -11.51
C ILE A 198 6.61 4.80 -12.77
N TYR A 199 6.73 3.49 -12.60
CA TYR A 199 6.90 2.52 -13.67
C TYR A 199 5.70 1.57 -13.67
N ASP A 200 4.99 1.47 -14.78
CA ASP A 200 3.84 0.58 -14.95
C ASP A 200 4.19 -0.56 -15.90
N SER A 201 4.15 -1.80 -15.40
CA SER A 201 4.42 -3.00 -16.22
C SER A 201 3.34 -3.32 -17.25
N LEU A 202 2.12 -2.79 -17.11
CA LEU A 202 1.02 -3.06 -18.01
C LEU A 202 1.09 -2.18 -19.26
N THR A 203 1.37 -0.89 -19.09
CA THR A 203 1.44 0.09 -20.18
C THR A 203 2.86 0.35 -20.67
N THR A 204 3.88 -0.11 -19.91
CA THR A 204 5.30 0.24 -20.12
C THR A 204 5.55 1.75 -20.08
N GLU A 205 4.67 2.48 -19.42
CA GLU A 205 4.80 3.93 -19.25
C GLU A 205 5.67 4.26 -18.03
N LYS A 206 6.43 5.33 -18.18
CA LYS A 206 7.19 5.96 -17.10
C LYS A 206 6.64 7.36 -16.86
N PHE A 207 6.26 7.63 -15.62
CA PHE A 207 5.89 8.97 -15.18
C PHE A 207 6.94 9.51 -14.22
N GLU A 208 7.10 10.83 -14.22
CA GLU A 208 7.89 11.54 -13.22
C GLU A 208 6.98 12.57 -12.54
N CYS A 209 6.94 12.52 -11.22
CA CYS A 209 6.31 13.56 -10.41
C CYS A 209 7.42 14.55 -10.04
N PRO A 210 7.48 15.74 -10.68
CA PRO A 210 8.52 16.71 -10.38
C PRO A 210 8.40 17.23 -8.95
N GLN A 211 9.51 17.71 -8.41
CA GLN A 211 9.66 18.19 -7.05
C GLN A 211 8.44 18.99 -6.55
N GLY A 212 7.81 18.46 -5.51
CA GLY A 212 6.66 19.02 -4.82
C GLY A 212 6.49 18.32 -3.46
N GLY A 213 5.76 18.95 -2.55
CA GLY A 213 5.58 18.44 -1.17
C GLY A 213 6.55 19.07 -0.17
N SER A 214 6.76 18.39 0.97
CA SER A 214 7.52 18.97 2.09
C SER A 214 9.02 18.77 1.95
N ALA A 215 9.81 19.83 2.15
CA ALA A 215 11.27 19.74 2.30
C ALA A 215 11.70 19.00 3.58
N ARG A 216 10.77 18.80 4.53
CA ARG A 216 11.04 18.10 5.79
C ARG A 216 11.05 16.59 5.56
N ARG A 217 12.16 15.95 5.92
CA ARG A 217 12.24 14.48 6.01
C ARG A 217 11.81 14.01 7.40
N CYS A 218 10.51 13.91 7.62
CA CYS A 218 9.99 13.30 8.85
C CYS A 218 9.78 11.79 8.66
N GLY A 219 10.00 11.02 9.73
CA GLY A 219 9.52 9.65 9.78
C GLY A 219 8.00 9.63 9.59
N GLY A 220 7.48 8.63 8.88
CA GLY A 220 6.05 8.51 8.59
C GLY A 220 5.59 8.98 7.21
N GLN A 221 6.41 9.71 6.45
CA GLN A 221 5.99 10.25 5.15
C GLN A 221 5.67 9.15 4.12
N GLY A 222 6.45 8.07 4.12
CA GLY A 222 6.18 6.89 3.28
C GLY A 222 4.87 6.20 3.65
N ASP A 223 4.60 6.08 4.96
CA ASP A 223 3.37 5.48 5.46
C ASP A 223 2.14 6.30 5.05
N LEU A 224 2.21 7.63 5.14
CA LEU A 224 1.15 8.52 4.67
C LEU A 224 0.87 8.33 3.18
N LEU A 225 1.91 8.21 2.36
CA LEU A 225 1.78 7.94 0.92
C LEU A 225 1.11 6.58 0.68
N ALA A 226 1.55 5.53 1.36
CA ALA A 226 0.99 4.18 1.21
C ALA A 226 -0.52 4.15 1.56
N GLY A 227 -0.91 4.81 2.65
CA GLY A 227 -2.31 4.96 3.05
C GLY A 227 -3.15 5.72 2.03
N ALA A 228 -2.64 6.85 1.52
CA ALA A 228 -3.33 7.65 0.52
C ALA A 228 -3.50 6.88 -0.80
N LEU A 229 -2.46 6.18 -1.26
CA LEU A 229 -2.50 5.35 -2.46
C LEU A 229 -3.58 4.27 -2.36
N ALA A 230 -3.73 3.63 -1.21
CA ALA A 230 -4.78 2.64 -0.99
C ALA A 230 -6.18 3.22 -1.20
N THR A 231 -6.43 4.44 -0.72
CA THR A 231 -7.72 5.12 -0.92
C THR A 231 -7.94 5.52 -2.38
N PHE A 232 -6.92 6.10 -3.04
CA PHE A 232 -7.05 6.47 -4.46
C PHE A 232 -7.21 5.26 -5.39
N TYR A 233 -6.62 4.11 -5.04
CA TYR A 233 -6.79 2.89 -5.83
C TYR A 233 -8.28 2.51 -5.96
N LEU A 234 -9.07 2.69 -4.89
CA LEU A 234 -10.51 2.43 -4.90
C LEU A 234 -11.24 3.27 -5.94
N GLY A 235 -10.92 4.57 -5.96
CA GLY A 235 -11.53 5.52 -6.87
C GLY A 235 -11.30 5.16 -8.34
N ALA A 236 -10.14 4.59 -8.67
CA ALA A 236 -9.79 4.21 -10.03
C ALA A 236 -10.60 2.98 -10.49
N GLY A 237 -10.93 2.08 -9.56
CA GLY A 237 -11.77 0.91 -9.84
C GLY A 237 -13.25 1.22 -10.01
N VAL A 238 -13.77 2.25 -9.31
CA VAL A 238 -15.18 2.67 -9.42
C VAL A 238 -15.51 3.22 -10.81
N GLN A 239 -14.55 3.86 -11.49
CA GLN A 239 -14.77 4.40 -12.84
C GLN A 239 -14.70 3.37 -13.98
N ALA A 240 -14.18 2.16 -13.73
CA ALA A 240 -14.07 1.12 -14.76
C ALA A 240 -15.34 0.26 -14.91
N GLY A 241 -16.34 0.49 -14.05
CA GLY A 241 -17.60 -0.27 -14.00
C GLY A 241 -18.86 0.49 -14.43
N ASP A 242 -18.71 1.73 -14.92
CA ASP A 242 -19.79 2.56 -15.48
C ASP A 242 -19.65 2.69 -17.01
#